data_AF-A0A7J9ABW3-F1
#
_entry.id   AF-A0A7J9ABW3-F1
#
_cell.length_a   1.000
_cell.length_b   1.000
_cell.length_c   1.000
_cell.angle_alpha   90.00
_cell.angle_beta   90.00
_cell.angle_gamma   90.00
#
_symmetry.space_group_name_H-M   'P 1'
#
loop_
_entity.id
_entity.type
_entity.pdbx_description
1 polymer ?
#
loop_
_entity_poly.entity_id
_entity_poly.type
_entity_poly.pdbx_seq_one_letter_code
_entity_poly.pdbx_strand_id
1 'polypeptide(L)'
;MVTDLIDNAIDPKPRTLCHAVTQARPLWITFKASMTINLEQELIVTSDRTVDARGANVEICNGSGITVQFAKNVIIHGLHIHHIVPAKGGKIKDGENHQGLRSASDGDGPLFSKQPTLAQPYFLHHCADGLIDFIQGSTAVTISNCHCTDHNKVMLFGASDSYSADKRCR
;
A
#
# COMPACT_ATOMS: atom_id res chain seq x y z
N MET A 1 9.90 12.01 -9.01
CA MET A 1 8.55 12.21 -9.57
C MET A 1 8.14 10.95 -10.31
N VAL A 2 6.96 10.42 -10.00
CA VAL A 2 6.32 9.27 -10.64
C VAL A 2 5.65 9.74 -11.93
N THR A 3 5.90 9.04 -13.02
CA THR A 3 5.34 9.34 -14.34
C THR A 3 4.78 8.11 -15.04
N ASP A 4 5.07 6.92 -14.52
CA ASP A 4 4.62 5.65 -15.07
C ASP A 4 3.72 4.97 -14.04
N LEU A 5 2.54 4.55 -14.49
CA LEU A 5 1.51 3.90 -13.69
C LEU A 5 1.62 2.37 -13.71
N ILE A 6 2.45 1.82 -14.61
CA ILE A 6 2.61 0.39 -14.78
C ILE A 6 3.39 -0.15 -13.58
N ASP A 7 2.73 -0.96 -12.77
CA ASP A 7 3.37 -1.67 -11.68
C ASP A 7 4.13 -2.90 -12.18
N ASN A 8 5.19 -3.24 -11.48
CA ASN A 8 5.86 -4.53 -11.59
C ASN A 8 6.42 -4.83 -10.21
N ALA A 9 5.84 -5.83 -9.55
CA ALA A 9 6.18 -6.12 -8.17
C ALA A 9 7.64 -6.61 -8.01
N ILE A 10 8.26 -7.22 -9.04
CA ILE A 10 9.57 -7.88 -8.94
C ILE A 10 10.71 -6.97 -9.42
N ASP A 11 10.51 -6.34 -10.57
CA ASP A 11 11.49 -5.50 -11.25
C ASP A 11 10.85 -4.17 -11.69
N PRO A 12 10.60 -3.27 -10.71
CA PRO A 12 9.92 -2.03 -11.00
C PRO A 12 10.82 -1.09 -11.79
N LYS A 13 10.28 -0.55 -12.89
CA LYS A 13 11.01 0.37 -13.76
C LYS A 13 11.21 1.74 -13.09
N PRO A 14 12.30 2.46 -13.40
CA PRO A 14 12.45 3.84 -12.98
C PRO A 14 11.21 4.68 -13.33
N ARG A 15 10.82 5.58 -12.42
CA ARG A 15 9.64 6.47 -12.51
C ARG A 15 8.28 5.81 -12.24
N THR A 16 8.23 4.55 -11.81
CA THR A 16 7.04 3.95 -11.19
C THR A 16 7.01 4.22 -9.69
N LEU A 17 5.84 4.04 -9.06
CA LEU A 17 5.70 4.16 -7.61
C LEU A 17 6.50 3.08 -6.87
N CYS A 18 6.39 1.81 -7.30
CA CYS A 18 7.13 0.68 -6.71
C CYS A 18 8.65 0.88 -6.71
N HIS A 19 9.21 1.39 -7.82
CA HIS A 19 10.64 1.72 -7.86
C HIS A 19 10.98 2.83 -6.87
N ALA A 20 10.16 3.88 -6.80
CA ALA A 20 10.45 5.05 -5.97
C ALA A 20 10.42 4.73 -4.46
N VAL A 21 9.48 3.91 -3.99
CA VAL A 21 9.32 3.60 -2.57
C VAL A 21 10.37 2.62 -2.02
N THR A 22 11.08 1.90 -2.89
CA THR A 22 12.06 0.86 -2.52
C THR A 22 13.52 1.31 -2.62
N GLN A 23 13.82 2.53 -3.08
CA GLN A 23 15.20 3.05 -3.14
C GLN A 23 15.85 3.04 -1.75
N ALA A 24 17.17 3.10 -1.62
CA ALA A 24 17.84 3.15 -0.31
C ALA A 24 17.89 4.58 0.25
N ARG A 25 18.08 5.57 -0.63
CA ARG A 25 18.25 6.98 -0.23
C ARG A 25 16.92 7.64 0.16
N PRO A 26 16.90 8.62 1.10
CA PRO A 26 15.73 9.45 1.40
C PRO A 26 15.11 10.07 0.14
N LEU A 27 13.79 9.99 0.01
CA LEU A 27 13.09 10.46 -1.18
C LEU A 27 11.74 11.10 -0.86
N TRP A 28 11.51 12.25 -1.51
CA TRP A 28 10.21 12.87 -1.66
C TRP A 28 9.62 12.51 -3.02
N ILE A 29 8.57 11.71 -3.00
CA ILE A 29 7.91 11.10 -4.15
C ILE A 29 6.66 11.91 -4.46
N THR A 30 6.71 12.67 -5.56
CA THR A 30 5.57 13.40 -6.12
C THR A 30 5.09 12.77 -7.42
N PHE A 31 3.89 13.15 -7.86
CA PHE A 31 3.25 12.64 -9.07
C PHE A 31 3.18 13.71 -10.15
N LYS A 32 3.46 13.36 -11.40
CA LYS A 32 3.45 14.32 -12.52
C LYS A 32 2.04 14.76 -12.94
N ALA A 33 1.06 13.88 -12.77
CA ALA A 33 -0.33 14.09 -13.12
C ALA A 33 -1.21 13.15 -12.28
N SER A 34 -2.52 13.37 -12.31
CA SER A 34 -3.50 12.41 -11.78
C SER A 34 -3.32 11.06 -12.46
N MET A 35 -3.36 9.99 -11.67
CA MET A 35 -3.16 8.63 -12.17
C MET A 35 -3.84 7.60 -11.28
N THR A 36 -4.23 6.48 -11.89
CA THR A 36 -4.77 5.31 -11.20
C THR A 36 -3.74 4.18 -11.32
N ILE A 37 -3.28 3.68 -10.18
CA ILE A 37 -2.23 2.67 -10.06
C ILE A 37 -2.89 1.37 -9.59
N ASN A 38 -2.70 0.30 -10.35
CA ASN A 38 -3.08 -1.04 -9.93
C ASN A 38 -1.81 -1.79 -9.50
N LEU A 39 -1.74 -2.14 -8.22
CA LEU A 39 -0.60 -2.85 -7.64
C LEU A 39 -0.78 -4.37 -7.82
N GLU A 40 0.19 -5.03 -8.44
CA GLU A 40 0.15 -6.47 -8.67
C GLU A 40 0.27 -7.26 -7.35
N GLN A 41 1.01 -6.73 -6.39
CA GLN A 41 1.29 -7.26 -5.06
C GLN A 41 1.45 -6.11 -4.06
N GLU A 42 1.56 -6.42 -2.76
CA GLU A 42 1.75 -5.40 -1.73
C GLU A 42 2.93 -4.47 -2.04
N LEU A 43 2.67 -3.15 -1.97
CA LEU A 43 3.69 -2.14 -2.15
C LEU A 43 4.47 -1.92 -0.85
N ILE A 44 5.73 -2.33 -0.81
CA ILE A 44 6.59 -2.14 0.37
C ILE A 44 7.20 -0.74 0.37
N VAL A 45 6.87 0.04 1.40
CA VAL A 45 7.46 1.37 1.59
C VAL A 45 8.61 1.30 2.59
N THR A 46 9.81 1.66 2.14
CA THR A 46 11.03 1.68 2.95
C THR A 46 11.16 2.95 3.80
N SER A 47 12.18 3.02 4.66
CA SER A 47 12.41 4.16 5.57
C SER A 47 12.73 5.46 4.84
N ASP A 48 12.46 6.61 5.47
CA ASP A 48 12.80 7.96 4.99
C ASP A 48 12.10 8.32 3.67
N ARG A 49 10.82 7.95 3.56
CA ARG A 49 10.00 8.15 2.36
C ARG A 49 8.89 9.15 2.63
N THR A 50 8.68 10.07 1.70
CA THR A 50 7.48 10.89 1.65
C THR A 50 6.77 10.63 0.33
N VAL A 51 5.57 10.06 0.37
CA VAL A 51 4.67 9.94 -0.77
C VAL A 51 3.66 11.08 -0.68
N ASP A 52 3.75 12.01 -1.61
CA ASP A 52 3.00 13.25 -1.60
C ASP A 52 2.22 13.41 -2.92
N ALA A 53 0.92 13.18 -2.84
CA ALA A 53 -0.01 13.32 -3.96
C ALA A 53 -0.69 14.69 -4.01
N ARG A 54 -0.24 15.71 -3.27
CA ARG A 54 -0.78 17.07 -3.42
C ARG A 54 -0.60 17.55 -4.87
N GLY A 55 -1.68 18.12 -5.41
CA GLY A 55 -1.70 18.64 -6.78
C GLY A 55 -2.04 17.61 -7.86
N ALA A 56 -2.29 16.35 -7.51
CA ALA A 56 -2.75 15.30 -8.43
C ALA A 56 -3.79 14.40 -7.75
N ASN A 57 -4.79 13.90 -8.51
CA ASN A 57 -5.68 12.86 -8.01
C ASN A 57 -5.01 11.49 -8.25
N VAL A 58 -4.43 10.91 -7.20
CA VAL A 58 -3.69 9.65 -7.29
C VAL A 58 -4.48 8.56 -6.58
N GLU A 59 -4.93 7.59 -7.37
CA GLU A 59 -5.73 6.47 -6.92
C GLU A 59 -4.90 5.18 -6.93
N ILE A 60 -4.99 4.37 -5.88
CA ILE A 60 -4.46 3.00 -5.83
C ILE A 60 -5.66 2.07 -5.69
N CYS A 61 -5.91 1.26 -6.71
CA CYS A 61 -7.11 0.42 -6.72
C CYS A 61 -7.07 -0.81 -7.61
N ASN A 62 -8.03 -1.72 -7.36
CA ASN A 62 -8.24 -2.97 -8.11
C ASN A 62 -7.04 -3.94 -8.06
N GLY A 63 -6.16 -3.73 -7.07
CA GLY A 63 -4.90 -4.44 -6.87
C GLY A 63 -4.62 -4.59 -5.38
N SER A 64 -3.37 -4.77 -4.99
CA SER A 64 -2.98 -4.93 -3.59
C SER A 64 -2.79 -3.60 -2.85
N GLY A 65 -2.61 -3.67 -1.52
CA GLY A 65 -2.46 -2.52 -0.63
C GLY A 65 -1.03 -2.02 -0.47
N ILE A 66 -0.83 -1.13 0.51
CA ILE A 66 0.48 -0.57 0.87
C ILE A 66 0.89 -1.12 2.24
N THR A 67 2.13 -1.60 2.33
CA THR A 67 2.69 -2.15 3.56
C THR A 67 3.92 -1.37 3.99
N VAL A 68 3.93 -0.91 5.24
CA VAL A 68 5.08 -0.23 5.85
C VAL A 68 5.66 -1.14 6.94
N GLN A 69 6.72 -1.86 6.58
CA GLN A 69 7.32 -2.90 7.41
C GLN A 69 8.79 -2.57 7.71
N PHE A 70 9.21 -2.69 8.97
CA PHE A 70 10.58 -2.36 9.43
C PHE A 70 11.08 -0.98 9.00
N ALA A 71 10.16 -0.01 8.86
CA ALA A 71 10.47 1.30 8.31
C ALA A 71 10.24 2.42 9.33
N LYS A 72 11.04 3.48 9.22
CA LYS A 72 10.93 4.70 10.02
C LYS A 72 10.84 5.93 9.14
N ASN A 73 10.25 7.00 9.66
CA ASN A 73 10.17 8.29 8.97
C ASN A 73 9.48 8.17 7.60
N VAL A 74 8.22 7.71 7.63
CA VAL A 74 7.39 7.53 6.44
C VAL A 74 6.21 8.48 6.51
N ILE A 75 6.01 9.25 5.44
CA ILE A 75 4.87 10.16 5.28
C ILE A 75 4.11 9.71 4.04
N ILE A 76 2.82 9.44 4.17
CA ILE A 76 1.93 9.16 3.04
C ILE A 76 0.79 10.18 3.11
N HIS A 77 0.63 10.97 2.05
CA HIS A 77 -0.29 12.10 2.04
C HIS A 77 -0.99 12.27 0.68
N GLY A 78 -2.31 12.46 0.74
CA GLY A 78 -3.13 12.80 -0.43
C GLY A 78 -3.42 11.66 -1.41
N LEU A 79 -3.15 10.40 -1.03
CA LEU A 79 -3.52 9.23 -1.84
C LEU A 79 -4.99 8.85 -1.61
N HIS A 80 -5.65 8.39 -2.68
CA HIS A 80 -6.94 7.72 -2.62
C HIS A 80 -6.71 6.21 -2.80
N ILE A 81 -7.10 5.37 -1.85
CA ILE A 81 -6.81 3.93 -1.87
C ILE A 81 -8.12 3.16 -1.72
N HIS A 82 -8.54 2.37 -2.71
CA HIS A 82 -9.84 1.69 -2.73
C HIS A 82 -9.85 0.39 -3.53
N HIS A 83 -10.86 -0.46 -3.36
CA HIS A 83 -11.04 -1.69 -4.14
C HIS A 83 -9.79 -2.60 -4.11
N ILE A 84 -9.20 -2.77 -2.93
CA ILE A 84 -7.97 -3.55 -2.71
C ILE A 84 -8.28 -5.05 -2.60
N VAL A 85 -7.80 -5.83 -3.56
CA VAL A 85 -8.05 -7.27 -3.63
C VAL A 85 -6.90 -8.07 -3.03
N PRO A 86 -7.14 -9.28 -2.51
CA PRO A 86 -6.08 -10.14 -2.01
C PRO A 86 -5.08 -10.45 -3.11
N ALA A 87 -3.79 -10.33 -2.79
CA ALA A 87 -2.73 -10.73 -3.68
C ALA A 87 -2.30 -12.17 -3.36
N LYS A 88 -2.04 -12.97 -4.39
CA LYS A 88 -1.62 -14.38 -4.26
C LYS A 88 -0.29 -14.57 -3.51
N GLY A 89 0.42 -13.49 -3.20
CA GLY A 89 1.79 -13.52 -2.72
C GLY A 89 2.74 -13.84 -3.87
N GLY A 90 4.04 -13.77 -3.56
CA GLY A 90 5.08 -13.95 -4.56
C GLY A 90 6.35 -13.20 -4.23
N LYS A 91 7.28 -13.19 -5.18
CA LYS A 91 8.47 -12.36 -5.07
C LYS A 91 8.06 -10.91 -5.28
N ILE A 92 8.49 -10.04 -4.38
CA ILE A 92 8.27 -8.60 -4.48
C ILE A 92 9.55 -7.84 -4.17
N LYS A 93 9.63 -6.61 -4.68
CA LYS A 93 10.68 -5.64 -4.38
C LYS A 93 10.37 -5.03 -3.02
N ASP A 94 11.24 -5.30 -2.05
CA ASP A 94 11.16 -4.79 -0.68
C ASP A 94 12.38 -3.93 -0.28
N GLY A 95 13.32 -3.75 -1.21
CA GLY A 95 14.44 -2.82 -1.11
C GLY A 95 15.21 -2.68 -2.42
N GLU A 96 16.08 -1.67 -2.53
CA GLU A 96 16.74 -1.29 -3.79
C GLU A 96 17.48 -2.46 -4.45
N ASN A 97 18.16 -3.26 -3.63
CA ASN A 97 18.94 -4.43 -4.06
C ASN A 97 18.40 -5.74 -3.46
N HIS A 98 17.14 -5.77 -3.00
CA HIS A 98 16.54 -6.94 -2.37
C HIS A 98 15.18 -7.27 -3.00
N GLN A 99 14.90 -8.57 -3.07
CA GLN A 99 13.59 -9.11 -3.42
C GLN A 99 13.21 -10.10 -2.34
N GLY A 100 12.14 -9.82 -1.62
CA GLY A 100 11.58 -10.70 -0.60
C GLY A 100 10.55 -11.64 -1.18
N LEU A 101 10.40 -12.81 -0.57
CA LEU A 101 9.22 -13.65 -0.78
C LEU A 101 8.15 -13.20 0.21
N ARG A 102 7.00 -12.76 -0.29
CA ARG A 102 5.81 -12.58 0.54
C ARG A 102 4.90 -13.80 0.40
N SER A 103 4.37 -14.23 1.54
CA SER A 103 3.21 -15.11 1.58
C SER A 103 2.03 -14.43 0.86
N ALA A 104 0.97 -15.20 0.59
CA ALA A 104 -0.29 -14.58 0.21
C ALA A 104 -0.64 -13.46 1.22
N SER A 105 -1.12 -12.33 0.70
CA SER A 105 -1.66 -11.25 1.51
C SER A 105 -3.08 -11.67 1.93
N ASP A 106 -3.37 -11.66 3.23
CA ASP A 106 -4.46 -12.47 3.82
C ASP A 106 -5.86 -12.08 3.33
N GLY A 107 -6.17 -10.80 3.10
CA GLY A 107 -7.47 -10.43 2.52
C GLY A 107 -8.68 -11.02 3.29
N ASP A 108 -8.64 -11.04 4.62
CA ASP A 108 -9.56 -11.76 5.50
C ASP A 108 -11.02 -11.24 5.57
N GLY A 109 -11.80 -11.63 4.56
CA GLY A 109 -13.06 -12.40 4.67
C GLY A 109 -14.39 -11.65 4.88
N PRO A 110 -15.47 -12.05 4.15
CA PRO A 110 -16.04 -13.35 4.48
C PRO A 110 -16.43 -14.25 3.31
N LEU A 111 -16.38 -15.55 3.63
CA LEU A 111 -17.14 -16.67 3.09
C LEU A 111 -18.61 -16.28 2.77
N PHE A 112 -19.08 -16.45 1.52
CA PHE A 112 -20.30 -17.19 1.11
C PHE A 112 -20.58 -17.08 -0.42
N SER A 113 -20.62 -18.26 -1.07
CA SER A 113 -21.64 -18.77 -2.01
C SER A 113 -22.12 -17.99 -3.27
N LYS A 114 -21.82 -18.58 -4.45
CA LYS A 114 -22.60 -18.67 -5.73
C LYS A 114 -23.40 -17.45 -6.28
N GLN A 115 -22.86 -16.85 -7.37
CA GLN A 115 -23.43 -16.24 -8.62
C GLN A 115 -24.83 -15.52 -8.66
N PRO A 116 -25.15 -14.71 -9.69
CA PRO A 116 -24.44 -13.57 -10.30
C PRO A 116 -25.39 -12.35 -10.57
N THR A 117 -24.92 -11.08 -10.57
CA THR A 117 -25.51 -10.01 -11.43
C THR A 117 -24.77 -8.67 -11.34
N LEU A 118 -24.72 -7.98 -12.49
CA LEU A 118 -24.21 -6.63 -12.78
C LEU A 118 -24.85 -5.52 -11.93
N ALA A 119 -24.06 -4.54 -11.46
CA ALA A 119 -24.34 -3.09 -11.51
C ALA A 119 -23.18 -2.27 -10.91
N GLN A 120 -22.69 -1.27 -11.64
CA GLN A 120 -21.89 -0.13 -11.14
C GLN A 120 -22.84 1.00 -10.68
N PRO A 121 -22.44 2.10 -10.00
CA PRO A 121 -21.07 2.65 -9.83
C PRO A 121 -20.76 3.36 -8.47
N TYR A 122 -19.90 2.88 -7.55
CA TYR A 122 -19.58 3.67 -6.32
C TYR A 122 -18.15 3.51 -5.74
N PHE A 123 -17.71 4.60 -5.10
CA PHE A 123 -16.44 4.94 -4.43
C PHE A 123 -16.04 4.00 -3.28
N LEU A 124 -14.73 3.75 -3.08
CA LEU A 124 -14.16 3.18 -1.83
C LEU A 124 -14.85 1.93 -1.23
N HIS A 125 -15.20 0.94 -2.05
CA HIS A 125 -15.74 -0.35 -1.61
C HIS A 125 -14.84 -1.54 -2.03
N HIS A 126 -15.04 -2.72 -1.46
CA HIS A 126 -14.37 -4.00 -1.83
C HIS A 126 -12.86 -4.08 -1.61
N CYS A 127 -12.41 -3.70 -0.42
CA CYS A 127 -11.10 -4.09 0.06
C CYS A 127 -11.21 -5.34 0.96
N ALA A 128 -10.34 -6.34 0.78
CA ALA A 128 -10.51 -7.64 1.41
C ALA A 128 -10.08 -7.72 2.89
N ASP A 129 -9.19 -6.85 3.38
CA ASP A 129 -8.82 -6.80 4.81
C ASP A 129 -8.36 -5.43 5.32
N GLY A 130 -7.07 -5.19 5.56
CA GLY A 130 -6.49 -3.89 5.89
C GLY A 130 -6.12 -3.10 4.64
N LEU A 131 -6.27 -1.76 4.67
CA LEU A 131 -5.77 -0.89 3.58
C LEU A 131 -4.28 -0.58 3.73
N ILE A 132 -3.86 -0.33 4.98
CA ILE A 132 -2.48 0.04 5.34
C ILE A 132 -2.10 -0.71 6.61
N ASP A 133 -1.05 -1.51 6.50
CA ASP A 133 -0.51 -2.28 7.62
C ASP A 133 0.81 -1.68 8.12
N PHE A 134 0.82 -1.32 9.41
CA PHE A 134 2.01 -0.95 10.16
C PHE A 134 2.40 -2.08 11.07
N ILE A 135 3.43 -2.81 10.67
CA ILE A 135 3.85 -4.03 11.36
C ILE A 135 5.35 -4.05 11.59
N GLN A 136 5.75 -4.82 12.60
CA GLN A 136 7.14 -5.15 12.89
C GLN A 136 8.03 -3.94 13.20
N GLY A 137 7.59 -3.10 14.15
CA GLY A 137 8.40 -2.02 14.70
C GLY A 137 8.49 -0.76 13.85
N SER A 138 7.53 -0.55 12.94
CA SER A 138 7.37 0.72 12.22
C SER A 138 7.12 1.88 13.20
N THR A 139 7.80 3.01 13.01
CA THR A 139 7.74 4.18 13.92
C THR A 139 7.79 5.50 13.17
N ALA A 140 7.18 6.55 13.73
CA ALA A 140 7.15 7.90 13.14
C ALA A 140 6.53 7.89 11.74
N VAL A 141 5.31 7.35 11.66
CA VAL A 141 4.52 7.35 10.43
C VAL A 141 3.42 8.39 10.51
N THR A 142 3.34 9.28 9.52
CA THR A 142 2.21 10.21 9.38
C THR A 142 1.38 9.83 8.17
N ILE A 143 0.12 9.45 8.42
CA ILE A 143 -0.94 9.43 7.42
C ILE A 143 -1.82 10.64 7.67
N SER A 144 -2.04 11.46 6.65
CA SER A 144 -2.89 12.64 6.77
C SER A 144 -3.65 12.91 5.47
N ASN A 145 -4.84 13.51 5.62
CA ASN A 145 -5.73 13.85 4.51
C ASN A 145 -6.16 12.62 3.67
N CYS A 146 -6.37 11.48 4.33
CA CYS A 146 -6.93 10.29 3.72
C CYS A 146 -8.44 10.28 3.88
N HIS A 147 -9.16 9.96 2.80
CA HIS A 147 -10.59 9.72 2.82
C HIS A 147 -10.83 8.21 2.78
N CYS A 148 -11.04 7.62 3.95
CA CYS A 148 -11.31 6.19 4.10
C CYS A 148 -12.78 6.00 4.48
N THR A 149 -13.59 5.58 3.52
CA THR A 149 -15.02 5.29 3.73
C THR A 149 -15.32 3.85 3.37
N ASP A 150 -16.42 3.32 3.91
CA ASP A 150 -17.01 2.02 3.54
C ASP A 150 -16.09 0.80 3.63
N HIS A 151 -15.29 0.72 4.70
CA HIS A 151 -14.39 -0.39 4.97
C HIS A 151 -14.32 -0.77 6.46
N ASN A 152 -14.40 -2.08 6.73
CA ASN A 152 -14.36 -2.65 8.09
C ASN A 152 -13.01 -2.57 8.83
N LYS A 153 -11.86 -2.55 8.14
CA LYS A 153 -10.53 -2.47 8.77
C LYS A 153 -9.62 -1.52 7.98
N VAL A 154 -9.57 -0.27 8.42
CA VAL A 154 -8.93 0.80 7.63
C VAL A 154 -7.43 0.87 7.86
N MET A 155 -6.98 0.73 9.11
CA MET A 155 -5.57 0.79 9.45
C MET A 155 -5.30 -0.24 10.55
N LEU A 156 -4.28 -1.07 10.37
CA LEU A 156 -3.79 -1.98 11.40
C LEU A 156 -2.48 -1.44 11.97
N PHE A 157 -2.47 -1.18 13.28
CA PHE A 157 -1.29 -0.75 14.02
C PHE A 157 -0.87 -1.87 14.97
N GLY A 158 0.17 -2.62 14.57
CA GLY A 158 0.64 -3.79 15.31
C GLY A 158 -0.24 -5.02 15.05
N ALA A 159 0.32 -6.00 14.34
CA ALA A 159 -0.43 -7.21 13.95
C ALA A 159 -0.44 -8.31 15.03
N SER A 160 0.31 -8.17 16.12
CA SER A 160 0.43 -9.23 17.13
C SER A 160 0.65 -8.67 18.54
N ASP A 161 -0.22 -9.06 19.47
CA ASP A 161 -0.15 -8.72 20.90
C ASP A 161 1.14 -9.23 21.58
N SER A 162 1.80 -10.20 20.97
CA SER A 162 3.04 -10.79 21.46
C SER A 162 4.30 -10.06 20.98
N TYR A 163 4.20 -9.16 19.99
CA TYR A 163 5.36 -8.47 19.43
C TYR A 163 5.64 -7.15 20.16
N SER A 164 6.50 -7.23 21.18
CA SER A 164 6.80 -6.10 22.08
C SER A 164 7.41 -4.87 21.38
N ALA A 165 7.98 -5.01 20.18
CA ALA A 165 8.51 -3.89 19.41
C ALA A 165 7.41 -3.01 18.79
N ASP A 166 6.19 -3.53 18.59
CA ASP A 166 5.04 -2.74 18.08
C ASP A 166 4.51 -1.77 19.15
N LYS A 167 4.86 -1.96 20.44
CA LYS A 167 4.56 -0.99 21.52
C LYS A 167 5.24 0.37 21.34
N ARG A 168 6.21 0.47 20.42
CA ARG A 168 6.89 1.73 20.07
C ARG A 168 6.29 2.41 18.84
N CYS A 169 5.34 1.77 18.15
CA CYS A 169 4.63 2.38 17.02
C CYS A 169 3.92 3.64 17.53
N ARG A 170 4.31 4.78 16.94
CA ARG A 170 3.82 6.13 17.24
C ARG A 170 3.77 6.93 15.96
#